data_AF-A0A7R9Z641-F1
#
_entry.id   AF-A0A7R9Z641-F1
#
_cell.length_a   1.000
_cell.length_b   1.000
_cell.length_c   1.000
_cell.angle_alpha   90.00
_cell.angle_beta   90.00
_cell.angle_gamma   90.00
#
_symmetry.space_group_name_H-M   'P 1'
#
loop_
_entity.id
_entity.type
_entity.pdbx_description
1 polymer ?
#
loop_
_entity_poly.entity_id
_entity_poly.type
_entity_poly.pdbx_seq_one_letter_code
_entity_poly.pdbx_strand_id
1 'polypeptide(L)'
;HVEAFVLTALPPASTNESGARNLGKVGIRCKHCAVGAAGCPLEGHKRARGAVFYPKSIRLVYQAVRNLQRFHFAACHAIPQQVKDEFESLKKEKRSRSIGDAHLYWEESCRKMGMVDTEDGIRLQTPGCFVVAAEAGTSESPVLSFLDATGAKKN
;
A
#
# COMPACT_ATOMS: atom_id res chain seq x y z
N HIS A 1 -2.53 -4.33 -6.01
CA HIS A 1 -1.53 -3.34 -6.57
C HIS A 1 -0.84 -2.46 -5.53
N VAL A 2 -1.28 -2.49 -4.27
CA VAL A 2 -0.71 -1.70 -3.16
C VAL A 2 -0.25 -2.65 -2.08
N GLU A 3 0.83 -2.31 -1.38
CA GLU A 3 1.33 -3.10 -0.25
C GLU A 3 1.73 -2.20 0.93
N ALA A 4 1.54 -2.71 2.15
CA ALA A 4 2.16 -2.14 3.34
C ALA A 4 3.54 -2.76 3.57
N PHE A 5 4.46 -1.98 4.11
CA PHE A 5 5.79 -2.44 4.48
C PHE A 5 6.28 -1.71 5.74
N VAL A 6 7.18 -2.34 6.48
CA VAL A 6 7.88 -1.69 7.59
C VAL A 6 9.16 -1.07 7.05
N LEU A 7 9.43 0.18 7.39
CA LEU A 7 10.66 0.87 7.03
C LEU A 7 11.82 0.30 7.86
N THR A 8 12.53 -0.67 7.30
CA THR A 8 13.67 -1.36 7.93
C THR A 8 15.01 -0.69 7.66
N ALA A 9 15.11 0.10 6.58
CA ALA A 9 16.28 0.89 6.24
C ALA A 9 15.86 2.25 5.66
N LEU A 10 16.65 3.29 5.92
CA LEU A 10 16.41 4.60 5.33
C LEU A 10 16.88 4.57 3.85
N PRO A 11 15.99 4.79 2.88
CA PRO A 11 16.42 4.93 1.49
C PRO A 11 17.27 6.21 1.33
N PRO A 12 18.10 6.29 0.27
CA PRO A 12 18.91 7.47 0.00
C PRO A 12 18.03 8.75 -0.07
N ALA A 13 18.60 9.90 0.29
CA ALA A 13 17.83 11.13 0.58
C ALA A 13 16.98 11.66 -0.59
N SER A 14 17.23 11.24 -1.84
CA SER A 14 16.66 11.79 -3.08
C SER A 14 15.33 11.15 -3.54
N THR A 15 14.51 10.62 -2.63
CA THR A 15 13.30 9.89 -3.02
C THR A 15 12.06 10.80 -3.10
N ASN A 16 11.23 10.58 -4.13
CA ASN A 16 9.95 11.26 -4.35
C ASN A 16 8.85 10.75 -3.37
N GLU A 17 9.16 10.67 -2.08
CA GLU A 17 8.32 10.09 -1.04
C GLU A 17 7.71 11.17 -0.16
N SER A 18 6.43 11.00 0.20
CA SER A 18 5.72 11.94 1.07
C SER A 18 5.70 11.44 2.51
N GLY A 19 6.26 12.22 3.44
CA GLY A 19 6.17 12.00 4.88
C GLY A 19 7.50 11.88 5.62
N ALA A 20 7.45 11.90 6.96
CA ALA A 20 8.63 11.78 7.82
C ALA A 20 9.09 10.32 7.94
N ARG A 21 10.34 10.04 7.56
CA ARG A 21 10.96 8.71 7.52
C ARG A 21 11.67 8.41 8.85
N ASN A 22 11.07 7.59 9.71
CA ASN A 22 11.79 7.00 10.86
C ASN A 22 11.72 5.48 10.75
N LEU A 23 12.79 4.79 11.15
CA LEU A 23 12.85 3.33 11.14
C LEU A 23 11.72 2.72 11.99
N GLY A 24 11.22 1.57 11.54
CA GLY A 24 10.13 0.83 12.17
C GLY A 24 8.73 1.40 11.90
N LYS A 25 8.60 2.45 11.08
CA LYS A 25 7.27 2.94 10.64
C LYS A 25 6.68 2.06 9.55
N VAL A 26 5.36 1.96 9.54
CA VAL A 26 4.60 1.36 8.43
C VAL A 26 4.42 2.39 7.32
N GLY A 27 4.86 2.03 6.12
CA GLY A 27 4.61 2.75 4.87
C GLY A 27 3.68 1.97 3.95
N ILE A 28 3.10 2.67 2.98
CA ILE A 28 2.26 2.11 1.92
C ILE A 28 2.92 2.45 0.59
N ARG A 29 3.10 1.47 -0.30
CA ARG A 29 3.76 1.67 -1.60
C ARG A 29 3.10 0.93 -2.75
N CYS A 30 3.47 1.30 -3.97
CA CYS A 30 3.13 0.53 -5.16
C CYS A 30 3.95 -0.78 -5.21
N LYS A 31 3.25 -1.92 -5.19
CA LYS A 31 3.86 -3.27 -5.30
C LYS A 31 4.70 -3.41 -6.57
N HIS A 32 4.22 -2.86 -7.68
CA HIS A 32 4.91 -2.91 -8.97
C HIS A 32 6.19 -2.07 -8.99
N CYS A 33 6.26 -0.95 -8.26
CA CYS A 33 7.51 -0.21 -8.11
C CYS A 33 8.51 -0.90 -7.19
N ALA A 34 8.02 -1.65 -6.21
CA ALA A 34 8.83 -2.37 -5.25
C ALA A 34 9.52 -3.59 -5.88
N VAL A 35 8.82 -4.31 -6.76
CA VAL A 35 9.37 -5.45 -7.51
C VAL A 35 10.04 -5.00 -8.80
N GLY A 36 9.52 -3.95 -9.45
CA GLY A 36 9.96 -3.46 -10.76
C GLY A 36 9.66 -4.41 -11.92
N ALA A 37 9.74 -3.90 -13.15
CA ALA A 37 9.40 -4.65 -14.37
C ALA A 37 10.41 -5.78 -14.70
N ALA A 38 11.61 -5.74 -14.11
CA ALA A 38 12.69 -6.70 -14.33
C ALA A 38 13.02 -7.53 -13.07
N GLY A 39 12.13 -7.57 -12.06
CA GLY A 39 12.37 -8.24 -10.78
C GLY A 39 13.29 -7.47 -9.82
N CYS A 40 13.75 -6.27 -10.21
CA CYS A 40 14.52 -5.36 -9.37
C CYS A 40 13.73 -4.08 -9.04
N PRO A 41 13.74 -3.60 -7.78
CA PRO A 41 13.05 -2.37 -7.39
C PRO A 41 13.45 -1.19 -8.29
N LEU A 42 12.45 -0.43 -8.76
CA LEU A 42 12.75 0.78 -9.53
C LEU A 42 13.46 1.79 -8.63
N GLU A 43 14.52 2.43 -9.12
CA GLU A 43 15.15 3.53 -8.39
C GLU A 43 14.20 4.72 -8.24
N GLY A 44 14.39 5.52 -7.18
CA GLY A 44 13.49 6.63 -6.84
C GLY A 44 13.27 7.65 -7.96
N HIS A 45 14.26 7.85 -8.84
CA HIS A 45 14.18 8.74 -9.98
C HIS A 45 13.36 8.17 -11.15
N LYS A 46 13.24 6.84 -11.25
CA LYS A 46 12.45 6.15 -12.29
C LYS A 46 10.99 5.94 -11.87
N ARG A 47 10.69 6.09 -10.57
CA ARG A 47 9.32 5.99 -10.04
C ARG A 47 8.56 7.29 -10.31
N ALA A 48 7.34 7.15 -10.83
CA ALA A 48 6.40 8.27 -10.86
C ALA A 48 6.17 8.80 -9.43
N ARG A 49 5.92 10.11 -9.31
CA ARG A 49 5.69 10.77 -8.01
C ARG A 49 4.59 10.07 -7.21
N GLY A 50 4.71 10.09 -5.89
CA GLY A 50 3.72 9.47 -5.00
C GLY A 50 3.68 7.95 -5.06
N ALA A 51 4.82 7.29 -5.30
CA ALA A 51 4.92 5.82 -5.28
C ALA A 51 4.88 5.21 -3.86
N VAL A 52 5.13 6.03 -2.84
CA VAL A 52 5.22 5.64 -1.42
C VAL A 52 4.62 6.75 -0.56
N PHE A 53 3.86 6.35 0.46
CA PHE A 53 3.29 7.23 1.48
C PHE A 53 3.57 6.67 2.87
N TYR A 54 3.90 7.56 3.81
CA TYR A 54 4.03 7.23 5.24
C TYR A 54 2.89 7.91 6.02
N PRO A 55 1.71 7.26 6.16
CA PRO A 55 0.60 7.84 6.89
C PRO A 55 0.94 8.05 8.37
N LYS A 56 0.48 9.18 8.93
CA LYS A 56 0.68 9.52 10.35
C LYS A 56 -0.23 8.73 11.30
N SER A 57 -1.32 8.17 10.79
CA SER A 57 -2.27 7.38 11.58
C SER A 57 -2.98 6.38 10.68
N ILE A 58 -3.41 5.26 11.25
CA ILE A 58 -4.21 4.20 10.64
C ILE A 58 -5.45 4.76 9.93
N ARG A 59 -6.06 5.82 10.48
CA ARG A 59 -7.22 6.50 9.89
C ARG A 59 -6.94 7.09 8.51
N LEU A 60 -5.68 7.39 8.23
CA LEU A 60 -5.21 7.98 6.97
C LEU A 60 -4.77 6.92 5.94
N VAL A 61 -4.73 5.64 6.31
CA VAL A 61 -4.31 4.54 5.42
C VAL A 61 -5.19 4.50 4.17
N TYR A 62 -6.52 4.53 4.34
CA TYR A 62 -7.44 4.55 3.22
C TYR A 62 -7.18 5.74 2.28
N GLN A 63 -6.99 6.94 2.84
CA GLN A 63 -6.71 8.14 2.04
C GLN A 63 -5.37 8.03 1.31
N ALA A 64 -4.34 7.45 1.94
CA ALA A 64 -3.05 7.22 1.32
C ALA A 64 -3.14 6.24 0.13
N VAL A 65 -3.88 5.14 0.29
CA VAL A 65 -4.16 4.18 -0.80
C VAL A 65 -4.91 4.87 -1.95
N ARG A 66 -5.94 5.66 -1.64
CA ARG A 66 -6.70 6.43 -2.63
C ARG A 66 -5.83 7.44 -3.38
N ASN A 67 -4.90 8.10 -2.70
CA ASN A 67 -3.96 9.02 -3.32
C ASN A 67 -2.98 8.29 -4.26
N LEU A 68 -2.46 7.13 -3.84
CA LEU A 68 -1.62 6.28 -4.67
C LEU A 68 -2.37 5.85 -5.94
N GLN A 69 -3.60 5.37 -5.80
CA GLN A 69 -4.44 4.99 -6.94
C GLN A 69 -4.75 6.17 -7.86
N ARG A 70 -5.03 7.36 -7.31
CA ARG A 70 -5.44 8.54 -8.09
C ARG A 70 -4.29 9.20 -8.84
N PHE A 71 -3.14 9.34 -8.17
CA PHE A 71 -2.05 10.18 -8.67
C PHE A 71 -0.86 9.38 -9.21
N HIS A 72 -0.64 8.16 -8.73
CA HIS A 72 0.51 7.36 -9.12
C HIS A 72 0.18 6.33 -10.19
N PHE A 73 -0.97 5.63 -10.11
CA PHE A 73 -1.22 4.47 -10.98
C PHE A 73 -1.19 4.78 -12.48
N ALA A 74 -1.83 5.88 -12.89
CA ALA A 74 -1.85 6.28 -14.31
C ALA A 74 -0.44 6.56 -14.85
N ALA A 75 0.40 7.25 -14.06
CA ALA A 75 1.74 7.67 -14.45
C ALA A 75 2.82 6.59 -14.24
N CYS A 76 2.51 5.49 -13.55
CA CYS A 76 3.51 4.49 -13.18
C CYS A 76 3.82 3.55 -14.35
N HIS A 77 5.06 3.55 -14.84
CA HIS A 77 5.52 2.65 -15.89
C HIS A 77 5.70 1.19 -15.43
N ALA A 78 5.77 0.96 -14.12
CA ALA A 78 5.94 -0.38 -13.54
C ALA A 78 4.63 -1.19 -13.57
N ILE A 79 3.49 -0.51 -13.60
CA ILE A 79 2.18 -1.16 -13.61
C ILE A 79 1.88 -1.61 -15.04
N PRO A 80 1.62 -2.91 -15.28
CA PRO A 80 1.23 -3.39 -16.60
C PRO A 80 0.00 -2.66 -17.14
N GLN A 81 -0.05 -2.43 -18.46
CA GLN A 81 -1.15 -1.68 -19.08
C GLN A 81 -2.51 -2.35 -18.83
N GLN A 82 -2.58 -3.68 -18.93
CA GLN A 82 -3.77 -4.47 -18.63
C GLN A 82 -4.36 -4.16 -17.24
N VAL A 83 -3.49 -4.01 -16.23
CA VAL A 83 -3.91 -3.66 -14.86
C VAL A 83 -4.46 -2.24 -14.78
N LYS A 84 -3.87 -1.30 -15.52
CA LYS A 84 -4.37 0.09 -15.57
C LYS A 84 -5.74 0.15 -16.23
N ASP A 85 -5.91 -0.61 -17.32
CA ASP A 85 -7.17 -0.66 -18.07
C ASP A 85 -8.29 -1.27 -17.23
N GLU A 86 -8.00 -2.37 -16.52
CA GLU A 86 -8.93 -2.99 -15.57
C GLU A 86 -9.34 -2.00 -14.46
N PHE A 87 -8.36 -1.32 -13.86
CA PHE A 87 -8.62 -0.32 -12.82
C PHE A 87 -9.51 0.83 -13.32
N GLU A 88 -9.26 1.33 -14.54
CA GLU A 88 -10.10 2.39 -15.13
C GLU A 88 -11.50 1.88 -15.54
N SER A 89 -11.64 0.61 -15.95
CA SER A 89 -12.97 0.01 -16.17
C SER A 89 -13.79 -0.03 -14.88
N LEU A 90 -13.21 -0.59 -13.82
CA LEU A 90 -13.85 -0.72 -12.51
C LEU A 90 -14.25 0.63 -11.90
N LYS A 91 -13.44 1.66 -12.14
CA LYS A 91 -13.72 3.04 -11.70
C LYS A 91 -14.90 3.68 -12.45
N LYS A 92 -15.10 3.33 -13.73
CA LYS A 92 -16.25 3.80 -14.53
C LYS A 92 -17.54 3.09 -14.12
N GLU A 93 -17.47 1.79 -13.83
CA GLU A 93 -18.60 0.95 -13.42
C GLU A 93 -19.10 1.30 -12.01
N LYS A 94 -18.19 1.59 -11.08
CA LYS A 94 -18.51 1.86 -9.66
C LYS A 94 -18.75 3.34 -9.37
N ARG A 95 -19.65 3.98 -10.13
CA ARG A 95 -20.23 5.30 -9.75
C ARG A 95 -21.32 5.21 -8.69
N SER A 96 -21.63 4.02 -8.19
CA SER A 96 -22.50 3.84 -7.02
C SER A 96 -21.73 4.18 -5.74
N ARG A 97 -22.32 5.12 -4.99
CA ARG A 97 -21.82 5.73 -3.76
C ARG A 97 -21.23 4.68 -2.82
N SER A 98 -20.04 4.95 -2.28
CA SER A 98 -19.53 4.22 -1.13
C SER A 98 -20.57 4.29 -0.01
N ILE A 99 -21.26 3.17 0.24
CA ILE A 99 -21.99 2.93 1.48
C ILE A 99 -21.01 3.25 2.60
N GLY A 100 -21.36 4.25 3.39
CA GLY A 100 -20.43 4.98 4.25
C GLY A 100 -19.87 4.08 5.34
N ASP A 101 -18.77 3.38 5.05
CA ASP A 101 -17.87 2.90 6.09
C ASP A 101 -16.49 2.41 5.65
N ALA A 102 -16.05 2.78 4.44
CA ALA A 102 -14.75 2.33 3.94
C ALA A 102 -13.61 2.70 4.90
N HIS A 103 -13.65 3.88 5.52
CA HIS A 103 -12.65 4.25 6.52
C HIS A 103 -12.60 3.29 7.71
N LEU A 104 -13.74 2.93 8.31
CA LEU A 104 -13.75 2.02 9.46
C LEU A 104 -13.27 0.62 9.07
N TYR A 105 -13.66 0.11 7.90
CA TYR A 105 -13.14 -1.18 7.40
C TYR A 105 -11.60 -1.20 7.34
N TRP A 106 -11.01 -0.15 6.80
CA TRP A 106 -9.55 -0.03 6.69
C TRP A 106 -8.89 0.15 8.07
N GLU A 107 -9.49 0.95 8.95
CA GLU A 107 -9.01 1.14 10.31
C GLU A 107 -9.01 -0.19 11.10
N GLU A 108 -10.13 -0.92 11.08
CA GLU A 108 -10.25 -2.23 11.72
C GLU A 108 -9.27 -3.25 11.15
N SER A 109 -9.11 -3.28 9.82
CA SER A 109 -8.18 -4.20 9.16
C SER A 109 -6.73 -3.92 9.58
N CYS A 110 -6.35 -2.64 9.67
CA CYS A 110 -5.03 -2.26 10.16
C CYS A 110 -4.81 -2.70 11.61
N ARG A 111 -5.79 -2.49 12.50
CA ARG A 111 -5.72 -2.95 13.89
C ARG A 111 -5.60 -4.47 13.99
N LYS A 112 -6.35 -5.22 13.17
CA LYS A 112 -6.28 -6.70 13.10
C LYS A 112 -4.90 -7.19 12.64
N MET A 113 -4.21 -6.43 11.79
CA MET A 113 -2.83 -6.70 11.38
C MET A 113 -1.78 -6.25 12.41
N GLY A 114 -2.21 -5.79 13.59
CA GLY A 114 -1.31 -5.34 14.66
C GLY A 114 -0.70 -3.96 14.41
N MET A 115 -1.25 -3.17 13.49
CA MET A 115 -0.84 -1.77 13.33
C MET A 115 -1.38 -0.93 14.49
N VAL A 116 -0.52 -0.08 15.04
CA VAL A 116 -0.84 0.85 16.13
C VAL A 116 -0.34 2.25 15.78
N ASP A 117 -1.14 3.26 16.15
CA ASP A 117 -0.74 4.65 16.03
C ASP A 117 0.24 5.01 17.15
N THR A 118 1.33 5.68 16.79
CA THR A 118 2.34 6.22 17.71
C THR A 118 2.60 7.68 17.38
N GLU A 119 3.31 8.40 18.25
CA GLU A 119 3.69 9.80 18.00
C GLU A 119 4.46 9.99 16.69
N ASP A 120 5.22 8.97 16.32
CA ASP A 120 6.01 8.93 15.10
C ASP A 120 5.23 8.46 13.86
N GLY A 121 3.97 8.05 13.99
CA GLY A 121 3.20 7.43 12.92
C GLY A 121 2.83 5.98 13.23
N ILE A 122 2.53 5.20 12.21
CA ILE A 122 2.05 3.82 12.40
C ILE A 122 3.24 2.88 12.65
N ARG A 123 3.15 2.00 13.65
CA ARG A 123 4.11 0.92 13.93
C ARG A 123 3.38 -0.42 14.09
N LEU A 124 4.11 -1.54 14.08
CA LEU A 124 3.54 -2.85 14.43
C LEU A 124 3.73 -3.10 15.92
N GLN A 125 2.68 -3.57 16.60
CA GLN A 125 2.67 -3.83 18.05
C GLN A 125 3.66 -4.95 18.45
N THR A 126 3.86 -5.95 17.58
CA THR A 126 4.84 -7.02 17.78
C THR A 126 5.74 -7.12 16.55
N PRO A 127 7.05 -6.86 16.65
CA PRO A 127 8.00 -7.14 15.59
C PRO A 127 8.01 -8.66 15.34
N GLY A 128 7.47 -9.11 14.20
CA GLY A 128 7.45 -10.54 13.82
C GLY A 128 6.07 -11.21 13.83
N CYS A 129 5.00 -10.56 14.30
CA CYS A 129 3.64 -11.06 14.09
C CYS A 129 3.15 -10.63 12.70
N PHE A 130 3.69 -11.27 11.66
CA PHE A 130 3.10 -11.19 10.33
C PHE A 130 1.93 -12.16 10.34
N VAL A 131 0.69 -11.64 10.29
CA VAL A 131 -0.43 -12.47 9.86
C VAL A 131 -0.21 -12.74 8.37
N VAL A 132 0.58 -13.77 8.09
CA VAL A 132 0.58 -14.43 6.80
C VAL A 132 -0.83 -15.01 6.69
N ALA A 133 -1.68 -14.41 5.87
CA ALA A 133 -2.79 -15.16 5.31
C ALA A 133 -2.14 -16.22 4.42
N ALA A 134 -1.81 -17.35 5.05
CA ALA A 134 -1.15 -18.47 4.43
C ALA A 134 -2.12 -19.09 3.42
N GLU A 135 -1.76 -18.98 2.14
CA GLU A 135 -1.87 -20.11 1.23
C GLU A 135 -0.42 -20.42 0.82
N ALA A 136 -0.08 -21.71 0.85
CA ALA A 136 1.25 -22.26 1.05
C ALA A 136 2.39 -21.79 0.11
N GLY A 137 3.56 -21.59 0.70
CA GLY A 137 4.86 -21.95 0.12
C GLY A 137 5.52 -20.93 -0.83
N THR A 138 6.42 -20.10 -0.30
CA THR A 138 7.76 -19.81 -0.88
C THR A 138 8.52 -18.83 0.03
N SER A 139 9.82 -19.04 0.14
CA SER A 139 10.75 -18.28 0.99
C SER A 139 11.05 -16.90 0.40
N GLU A 140 10.16 -15.94 0.57
CA GLU A 140 10.45 -14.52 0.29
C GLU A 140 9.91 -13.66 1.44
N SER A 141 10.60 -12.54 1.72
CA SER A 141 10.31 -11.64 2.82
C SER A 141 8.81 -11.29 2.93
N PRO A 142 8.26 -11.17 4.14
CA PRO A 142 6.80 -11.10 4.33
C PRO A 142 6.23 -9.82 3.72
N VAL A 143 5.54 -9.98 2.59
CA VAL A 143 4.82 -8.91 1.90
C VAL A 143 3.41 -8.87 2.47
N LEU A 144 3.03 -7.76 3.13
CA LEU A 144 1.64 -7.53 3.51
C LEU A 144 0.86 -7.12 2.25
N SER A 145 0.36 -8.12 1.51
CA SER A 145 -0.59 -7.89 0.44
C SER A 145 -1.96 -7.58 1.03
N PHE A 146 -2.41 -6.34 0.93
CA PHE A 146 -3.83 -6.02 1.08
C PHE A 146 -4.57 -6.77 -0.04
N LEU A 147 -5.21 -7.87 0.33
CA LEU A 147 -6.15 -8.58 -0.53
C LEU A 147 -7.20 -7.56 -1.00
N ASP A 148 -7.58 -7.69 -2.27
CA ASP A 148 -8.27 -6.70 -3.07
C ASP A 148 -9.36 -5.93 -2.33
N ALA A 149 -9.19 -4.61 -2.23
CA ALA A 149 -10.24 -3.69 -1.82
C ALA A 149 -11.31 -3.52 -2.92
N THR A 150 -11.66 -4.61 -3.61
CA THR A 150 -12.97 -4.78 -4.20
C THR A 150 -13.85 -5.38 -3.14
N GLY A 151 -14.59 -4.54 -2.42
CA GLY A 151 -15.65 -4.96 -1.50
C GLY A 151 -16.75 -5.73 -2.23
N ALA A 152 -16.49 -7.00 -2.53
CA ALA A 152 -17.44 -7.96 -3.05
C ALA A 152 -17.67 -8.99 -1.95
N LYS A 153 -18.69 -8.75 -1.10
CA LYS A 153 -19.37 -9.87 -0.46
C LYS A 153 -19.98 -10.68 -1.60
N LYS A 154 -19.54 -11.93 -1.75
CA LYS A 154 -20.28 -12.95 -2.49
C LYS A 154 -21.59 -13.18 -1.73
N ASN A 155 -22.71 -12.89 -2.36
CA ASN A 155 -23.95 -13.66 -2.21
C ASN A 155 -24.75 -13.54 -3.50
#